data_AF-A0A484BBA0-F1
#
_entry.id   AF-A0A484BBA0-F1
#
_cell.length_a   1.000
_cell.length_b   1.000
_cell.length_c   1.000
_cell.angle_alpha   90.00
_cell.angle_beta   90.00
_cell.angle_gamma   90.00
#
_symmetry.space_group_name_H-M   'P 1'
#
loop_
_entity.id
_entity.type
_entity.pdbx_description
1 polymer ?
#
loop_
_entity_poly.entity_id
_entity_poly.type
_entity_poly.pdbx_seq_one_letter_code
_entity_poly.pdbx_strand_id
1 'polypeptide(L)'
;MTNSKGYRRGTRDMFSRPFRKHGVIPLSTYMRVFKIGDIVDIKGHGAVQKGMPYKAYHGKTGRIFNVTQHAVGVIVNKRVRGKVLAKRINVRIEHVHHSKCREDFLRRVKENERLLQAAKKDGKWVNLKRQPEQPKKAHFVKKLEEPIALAPIPYEFVA
;
A
#
# COMPACT_ATOMS: atom_id res chain seq x y z
N MET A 1 33.76 9.00 -15.11
CA MET A 1 32.87 8.53 -16.20
C MET A 1 31.43 8.51 -15.69
N THR A 2 30.61 9.43 -16.16
CA THR A 2 29.29 9.75 -15.59
C THR A 2 28.21 8.99 -16.32
N ASN A 3 27.50 8.13 -15.59
CA ASN A 3 26.45 7.30 -16.14
C ASN A 3 25.44 8.05 -17.05
N SER A 4 24.89 7.36 -18.05
CA SER A 4 23.90 7.91 -18.99
C SER A 4 22.65 8.48 -18.27
N LYS A 5 22.04 9.50 -18.89
CA LYS A 5 20.87 10.21 -18.34
C LYS A 5 19.54 9.77 -18.96
N GLY A 6 19.51 8.61 -19.62
CA GLY A 6 18.31 8.07 -20.25
C GLY A 6 17.15 7.85 -19.26
N TYR A 7 15.93 8.12 -19.72
CA TYR A 7 14.70 8.05 -18.91
C TYR A 7 14.50 6.69 -18.20
N ARG A 8 14.87 5.60 -18.87
CA ARG A 8 14.72 4.22 -18.37
C ARG A 8 16.03 3.56 -17.94
N ARG A 9 17.09 4.34 -17.68
CA ARG A 9 18.33 3.78 -17.13
C ARG A 9 18.06 3.14 -15.76
N GLY A 10 18.55 1.91 -15.57
CA GLY A 10 18.45 1.21 -14.27
C GLY A 10 17.05 0.70 -13.95
N THR A 11 16.21 0.45 -14.98
CA THR A 11 14.84 -0.05 -14.79
C THR A 11 14.65 -1.49 -15.27
N ARG A 12 15.74 -2.26 -15.38
CA ARG A 12 15.70 -3.66 -15.86
C ARG A 12 14.71 -4.48 -15.04
N ASP A 13 14.88 -4.51 -13.73
CA ASP A 13 13.98 -5.26 -12.83
C ASP A 13 12.74 -4.45 -12.43
N MET A 14 12.85 -3.12 -12.44
CA MET A 14 11.75 -2.25 -12.02
C MET A 14 10.51 -2.36 -12.93
N PHE A 15 10.73 -2.51 -14.23
CA PHE A 15 9.69 -2.64 -15.25
C PHE A 15 9.63 -4.03 -15.87
N SER A 16 10.44 -4.99 -15.41
CA SER A 16 10.29 -6.39 -15.80
C SER A 16 8.95 -6.91 -15.31
N ARG A 17 8.40 -7.89 -16.03
CA ARG A 17 7.20 -8.59 -15.61
C ARG A 17 7.60 -9.78 -14.74
N PRO A 18 6.80 -10.11 -13.71
CA PRO A 18 7.04 -11.29 -12.91
C PRO A 18 7.02 -12.57 -13.76
N PHE A 19 7.73 -13.59 -13.29
CA PHE A 19 7.70 -14.92 -13.88
C PHE A 19 6.26 -15.43 -14.02
N ARG A 20 5.94 -16.06 -15.16
CA ARG A 20 4.59 -16.55 -15.51
C ARG A 20 3.48 -15.47 -15.48
N LYS A 21 3.85 -14.19 -15.53
CA LYS A 21 2.92 -13.06 -15.65
C LYS A 21 3.18 -12.24 -16.91
N HIS A 22 3.72 -12.87 -17.97
CA HIS A 22 3.88 -12.29 -19.32
C HIS A 22 2.57 -12.41 -20.13
N GLY A 23 2.51 -11.80 -21.32
CA GLY A 23 1.33 -11.88 -22.21
C GLY A 23 0.25 -10.82 -21.95
N VAL A 24 -1.00 -11.15 -22.23
CA VAL A 24 -2.13 -10.21 -22.20
C VAL A 24 -2.40 -9.69 -20.77
N ILE A 25 -2.70 -8.39 -20.64
CA ILE A 25 -3.10 -7.80 -19.34
C ILE A 25 -4.58 -8.16 -19.09
N PRO A 26 -4.95 -8.61 -17.88
CA PRO A 26 -6.35 -8.93 -17.56
C PRO A 26 -7.25 -7.70 -17.75
N LEU A 27 -8.41 -7.92 -18.37
CA LEU A 27 -9.38 -6.86 -18.69
C LEU A 27 -9.86 -6.09 -17.45
N SER A 28 -9.87 -6.74 -16.29
CA SER A 28 -10.20 -6.10 -15.01
C SER A 28 -9.32 -4.88 -14.69
N THR A 29 -8.10 -4.81 -15.23
CA THR A 29 -7.23 -3.63 -15.05
C THR A 29 -7.78 -2.42 -15.79
N TYR A 30 -8.31 -2.61 -17.00
CA TYR A 30 -8.87 -1.55 -17.84
C TYR A 30 -10.25 -1.08 -17.37
N MET A 31 -11.06 -2.00 -16.84
CA MET A 31 -12.43 -1.70 -16.38
C MET A 31 -12.49 -1.08 -14.97
N ARG A 32 -11.35 -0.86 -14.29
CA ARG A 32 -11.35 -0.21 -12.98
C ARG A 32 -11.81 1.23 -13.11
N VAL A 33 -12.85 1.57 -12.35
CA VAL A 33 -13.39 2.93 -12.28
C VAL A 33 -12.55 3.75 -11.31
N PHE A 34 -12.02 4.87 -11.78
CA PHE A 34 -11.27 5.83 -10.98
C PHE A 34 -12.04 7.14 -10.90
N LYS A 35 -12.14 7.73 -9.70
CA LYS A 35 -12.78 9.02 -9.47
C LYS A 35 -11.78 10.05 -8.99
N ILE A 36 -12.12 11.32 -9.20
CA ILE A 36 -11.34 12.44 -8.67
C ILE A 36 -11.31 12.34 -7.16
N GLY A 37 -10.10 12.44 -6.59
CA GLY A 37 -9.88 12.38 -5.16
C GLY A 37 -9.55 11.01 -4.61
N ASP A 38 -9.64 9.95 -5.41
CA ASP A 38 -9.21 8.59 -5.02
C ASP A 38 -7.70 8.55 -4.79
N ILE A 39 -7.28 7.66 -3.88
CA ILE A 39 -5.87 7.40 -3.60
C ILE A 39 -5.43 6.18 -4.40
N VAL A 40 -4.35 6.37 -5.15
CA VAL A 40 -3.86 5.37 -6.10
C VAL A 40 -2.37 5.16 -5.99
N ASP A 41 -1.95 3.93 -6.26
CA ASP A 41 -0.56 3.52 -6.34
C ASP A 41 -0.14 3.45 -7.81
N ILE A 42 1.03 4.04 -8.11
CA ILE A 42 1.60 4.08 -9.45
C ILE A 42 2.59 2.92 -9.58
N LYS A 43 2.29 1.98 -10.47
CA LYS A 43 3.15 0.84 -10.78
C LYS A 43 3.20 0.66 -12.30
N GLY A 44 4.32 1.07 -12.91
CA GLY A 44 4.55 0.90 -14.34
C GLY A 44 4.51 -0.58 -14.73
N HIS A 45 3.61 -0.92 -15.66
CA HIS A 45 3.44 -2.27 -16.19
C HIS A 45 4.19 -2.39 -17.52
N GLY A 46 5.24 -3.22 -17.57
CA GLY A 46 6.17 -3.27 -18.70
C GLY A 46 5.58 -3.68 -20.06
N ALA A 47 4.38 -4.26 -20.09
CA ALA A 47 3.72 -4.66 -21.34
C ALA A 47 3.15 -3.48 -22.17
N VAL A 48 2.93 -2.32 -21.53
CA VAL A 48 2.40 -1.12 -22.19
C VAL A 48 3.43 -0.02 -22.03
N GLN A 49 3.96 0.51 -23.13
CA GLN A 49 4.98 1.56 -23.11
C GLN A 49 4.36 2.97 -23.06
N LYS A 50 3.16 3.14 -23.62
CA LYS A 50 2.47 4.44 -23.70
C LYS A 50 1.99 4.89 -22.32
N GLY A 51 2.25 6.15 -21.98
CA GLY A 51 1.82 6.75 -20.71
C GLY A 51 2.43 6.10 -19.45
N MET A 52 3.55 5.38 -19.61
CA MET A 52 4.34 4.82 -18.52
C MET A 52 4.92 5.94 -17.65
N PRO A 53 4.87 5.82 -16.31
CA PRO A 53 5.43 6.82 -15.42
C PRO A 53 6.97 6.83 -15.48
N TYR A 54 7.57 7.99 -15.22
CA TYR A 54 9.01 8.06 -14.99
C TYR A 54 9.39 7.26 -13.74
N LYS A 55 10.53 6.58 -13.77
CA LYS A 55 10.99 5.63 -12.72
C LYS A 55 10.95 6.17 -11.29
N ALA A 56 11.12 7.49 -11.09
CA ALA A 56 11.06 8.09 -9.76
C ALA A 56 9.66 8.06 -9.12
N TYR A 57 8.60 7.87 -9.92
CA TYR A 57 7.22 7.78 -9.47
C TYR A 57 6.72 6.34 -9.32
N HIS A 58 7.52 5.35 -9.73
CA HIS A 58 7.16 3.94 -9.55
C HIS A 58 7.13 3.58 -8.07
N GLY A 59 6.05 2.91 -7.64
CA GLY A 59 5.80 2.58 -6.24
C GLY A 59 5.42 3.79 -5.38
N LYS A 60 5.05 4.92 -5.97
CA LYS A 60 4.53 6.07 -5.22
C LYS A 60 3.01 6.07 -5.22
N THR A 61 2.47 6.47 -4.08
CA THR A 61 1.05 6.72 -3.89
C THR A 61 0.74 8.19 -4.15
N GLY A 62 -0.39 8.47 -4.77
CA GLY A 62 -0.84 9.82 -5.06
C GLY A 62 -2.36 9.94 -5.05
N ARG A 63 -2.85 11.15 -5.28
CA ARG A 63 -4.28 11.44 -5.36
C ARG A 63 -4.66 11.83 -6.77
N ILE A 64 -5.75 11.29 -7.29
CA ILE A 64 -6.25 11.66 -8.62
C ILE A 64 -6.81 13.08 -8.57
N PHE A 65 -6.38 13.92 -9.51
CA PHE A 65 -6.92 15.28 -9.69
C PHE A 65 -7.76 15.42 -10.96
N ASN A 66 -7.52 14.59 -11.98
CA ASN A 66 -8.23 14.61 -13.25
C ASN A 66 -8.35 13.20 -13.82
N VAL A 67 -9.40 12.92 -14.58
CA VAL A 67 -9.62 11.65 -15.29
C VAL A 67 -9.87 11.96 -16.76
N THR A 68 -9.17 11.28 -17.66
CA THR A 68 -9.34 11.38 -19.11
C THR A 68 -9.71 10.02 -19.69
N GLN A 69 -10.01 9.96 -20.99
CA GLN A 69 -10.52 8.76 -21.66
C GLN A 69 -9.64 7.50 -21.46
N HIS A 70 -8.32 7.64 -21.37
CA HIS A 70 -7.38 6.51 -21.27
C HIS A 70 -6.37 6.63 -20.13
N ALA A 71 -6.40 7.73 -19.38
CA ALA A 71 -5.40 8.04 -18.38
C ALA A 71 -6.01 8.80 -17.20
N VAL A 72 -5.23 8.85 -16.12
CA VAL A 72 -5.54 9.63 -14.93
C VAL A 72 -4.41 10.61 -14.64
N GLY A 73 -4.80 11.82 -14.24
CA GLY A 73 -3.90 12.80 -13.69
C GLY A 73 -3.73 12.55 -12.20
N VAL A 74 -2.50 12.28 -11.75
CA VAL A 74 -2.18 11.99 -10.35
C VAL A 74 -1.26 13.07 -9.78
N ILE A 75 -1.60 13.59 -8.60
CA ILE A 75 -0.71 14.44 -7.79
C ILE A 75 0.14 13.51 -6.92
N VAL A 76 1.46 13.57 -7.11
CA VAL A 76 2.43 12.75 -6.40
C VAL A 76 3.52 13.65 -5.82
N ASN A 77 3.89 13.39 -4.57
CA ASN A 77 4.99 14.09 -3.94
C ASN A 77 6.33 13.54 -4.42
N LYS A 78 7.20 14.44 -4.92
CA LYS A 78 8.58 14.14 -5.29
C LYS A 78 9.53 14.98 -4.45
N ARG A 79 10.43 14.32 -3.74
CA ARG A 79 11.56 14.98 -3.09
C ARG A 79 12.58 15.39 -4.15
N VAL A 80 12.92 16.68 -4.19
CA VAL A 80 13.96 17.25 -5.04
C VAL A 80 14.92 18.00 -4.13
N ARG A 81 16.10 17.40 -3.89
CA ARG A 81 17.08 17.90 -2.91
C ARG A 81 16.42 18.05 -1.52
N GLY A 82 16.38 19.26 -0.97
CA GLY A 82 15.79 19.56 0.34
C GLY A 82 14.28 19.84 0.35
N LYS A 83 13.61 19.92 -0.81
CA LYS A 83 12.20 20.30 -0.89
C LYS A 83 11.32 19.14 -1.37
N VAL A 84 10.09 19.04 -0.86
CA VAL A 84 9.08 18.11 -1.35
C VAL A 84 8.10 18.89 -2.22
N LEU A 85 8.01 18.51 -3.49
CA LEU A 85 7.16 19.17 -4.47
C LEU A 85 6.00 18.26 -4.84
N ALA A 86 4.77 18.79 -4.79
CA ALA A 86 3.61 18.13 -5.37
C ALA A 86 3.68 18.26 -6.89
N LYS A 87 3.92 17.14 -7.59
CA LYS A 87 4.00 17.08 -9.05
C LYS A 87 2.73 16.47 -9.60
N ARG A 88 2.17 17.10 -10.63
CA ARG A 88 1.07 16.55 -11.43
C ARG A 88 1.66 15.73 -12.57
N ILE A 89 1.24 14.47 -12.69
CA ILE A 89 1.67 13.58 -13.76
C ILE A 89 0.45 12.93 -14.42
N ASN A 90 0.55 12.67 -15.71
CA ASN A 90 -0.47 11.91 -16.45
C ASN A 90 0.03 10.48 -16.62
N VAL A 91 -0.76 9.52 -16.18
CA VAL A 91 -0.40 8.10 -16.19
C VAL A 91 -1.58 7.30 -16.71
N ARG A 92 -1.32 6.33 -17.59
CA ARG A 92 -2.37 5.44 -18.10
C ARG A 92 -2.90 4.48 -17.04
N ILE A 93 -4.14 4.04 -17.20
CA ILE A 93 -4.87 3.22 -16.23
C ILE A 93 -4.17 1.88 -15.96
N GLU A 94 -3.49 1.30 -16.97
CA GLU A 94 -2.71 0.07 -16.86
C GLU A 94 -1.56 0.15 -15.84
N HIS A 95 -1.16 1.37 -15.47
CA HIS A 95 -0.06 1.62 -14.56
C HIS A 95 -0.52 2.15 -13.19
N VAL A 96 -1.83 2.13 -12.94
CA VAL A 96 -2.44 2.71 -11.75
C VAL A 96 -3.30 1.66 -11.05
N HIS A 97 -3.18 1.59 -9.73
CA HIS A 97 -3.92 0.67 -8.88
C HIS A 97 -4.63 1.47 -7.78
N HIS A 98 -5.83 1.04 -7.38
CA HIS A 98 -6.45 1.57 -6.17
C HIS A 98 -5.60 1.19 -4.96
N SER A 99 -5.28 2.18 -4.13
CA SER A 99 -4.50 1.93 -2.94
C SER A 99 -5.39 1.44 -1.80
N LYS A 100 -4.98 0.35 -1.16
CA LYS A 100 -5.65 -0.17 0.04
C LYS A 100 -5.29 0.61 1.31
N CYS A 101 -4.33 1.55 1.23
CA CYS A 101 -3.83 2.27 2.40
C CYS A 101 -4.91 3.09 3.13
N ARG A 102 -5.97 3.53 2.43
CA ARG A 102 -7.08 4.32 2.98
C ARG A 102 -8.32 3.49 3.30
N GLU A 103 -8.37 2.23 2.86
CA GLU A 103 -9.55 1.37 2.99
C GLU A 103 -9.89 1.10 4.47
N ASP A 104 -8.89 0.70 5.27
CA ASP A 104 -9.06 0.45 6.70
C ASP A 104 -9.51 1.69 7.48
N PHE A 105 -8.91 2.85 7.13
CA PHE A 105 -9.31 4.12 7.72
C PHE A 105 -10.78 4.44 7.45
N LEU A 106 -11.25 4.28 6.20
CA LEU A 106 -12.64 4.55 5.83
C LEU A 106 -13.61 3.59 6.50
N ARG A 107 -13.26 2.30 6.58
CA ARG A 107 -14.06 1.30 7.32
C ARG A 107 -14.22 1.69 8.78
N ARG A 108 -13.12 2.09 9.43
CA ARG A 108 -13.13 2.54 10.82
C ARG A 108 -13.94 3.81 11.05
N VAL A 109 -13.91 4.78 10.13
CA VAL A 109 -14.75 5.99 10.24
C VAL A 109 -16.23 5.61 10.29
N LYS A 110 -16.68 4.73 9.39
CA LYS A 110 -18.07 4.27 9.35
C LYS A 110 -18.45 3.46 10.61
N GLU A 111 -17.55 2.61 11.08
CA GLU A 111 -17.77 1.84 12.30
C GLU A 111 -17.87 2.74 13.54
N ASN A 112 -16.97 3.71 13.65
CA ASN A 112 -16.99 4.69 14.74
C ASN A 112 -18.28 5.52 14.74
N GLU A 113 -18.77 5.95 13.57
CA GLU A 113 -20.05 6.66 13.46
C GLU A 113 -21.22 5.80 13.94
N ARG A 114 -21.24 4.50 13.57
CA ARG A 114 -22.26 3.55 14.03
C ARG A 114 -22.23 3.38 15.56
N LEU A 115 -21.04 3.20 16.13
CA LEU A 115 -20.87 3.05 17.58
C LEU A 115 -21.27 4.33 18.34
N LEU A 116 -20.91 5.50 17.80
CA LEU A 116 -21.30 6.78 18.37
C LEU A 116 -22.83 6.96 18.37
N GLN A 117 -23.50 6.63 17.27
CA GLN A 117 -24.95 6.71 17.17
C GLN A 117 -25.65 5.75 18.15
N ALA A 118 -25.15 4.52 18.29
CA ALA A 118 -25.68 3.56 19.26
C ALA A 118 -25.49 4.05 20.71
N ALA A 119 -24.29 4.51 21.05
CA ALA A 119 -23.98 5.04 22.37
C ALA A 119 -24.83 6.25 22.74
N LYS A 120 -25.10 7.14 21.76
CA LYS A 120 -26.00 8.30 21.96
C LYS A 120 -27.45 7.90 22.21
N LYS A 121 -27.95 6.84 21.55
CA LYS A 121 -29.30 6.30 21.79
C LYS A 121 -29.42 5.66 23.17
N ASP A 122 -28.39 4.92 23.58
CA ASP A 122 -28.36 4.21 24.86
C ASP A 122 -27.97 5.11 26.05
N GLY A 123 -27.57 6.37 25.80
CA GLY A 123 -27.08 7.29 26.83
C GLY A 123 -25.73 6.89 27.44
N LYS A 124 -24.95 6.03 26.76
CA LYS A 124 -23.66 5.52 27.25
C LYS A 124 -22.50 6.29 26.64
N TRP A 125 -21.40 6.38 27.37
CA TRP A 125 -20.14 6.91 26.86
C TRP A 125 -19.31 5.80 26.19
N VAL A 126 -18.71 6.10 25.03
CA VAL A 126 -17.87 5.16 24.27
C VAL A 126 -16.52 5.79 23.90
N ASN A 127 -15.43 5.03 24.09
CA ASN A 127 -14.11 5.44 23.64
C ASN A 127 -13.84 4.96 22.20
N LEU A 128 -13.73 5.91 21.25
CA LEU A 128 -13.51 5.62 19.82
C LEU A 128 -12.03 5.69 19.41
N LYS A 129 -11.13 5.99 20.34
CA LYS A 129 -9.69 6.09 20.07
C LYS A 129 -9.05 4.71 20.14
N ARG A 130 -8.17 4.43 19.18
CA ARG A 130 -7.31 3.22 19.20
C ARG A 130 -6.38 3.30 20.40
N GLN A 131 -6.28 2.20 21.15
CA GLN A 131 -5.32 2.07 22.24
C GLN A 131 -4.10 1.26 21.74
N PRO A 132 -2.88 1.63 22.14
CA PRO A 132 -1.73 0.76 21.94
C PRO A 132 -1.90 -0.52 22.76
N GLU A 133 -1.17 -1.57 22.38
CA GLU A 133 -1.15 -2.83 23.12
C GLU A 133 -0.76 -2.56 24.57
N GLN A 134 -1.63 -3.00 25.49
CA GLN A 134 -1.44 -2.84 26.92
C GLN A 134 -0.67 -4.05 27.48
N PRO A 135 -0.05 -3.93 28.67
CA PRO A 135 0.53 -5.07 29.35
C PRO A 135 -0.45 -6.24 29.45
N LYS A 136 0.06 -7.47 29.28
CA LYS A 136 -0.75 -8.68 29.41
C LYS A 136 -1.40 -8.70 30.78
N LYS A 137 -2.72 -8.91 30.82
CA LYS A 137 -3.46 -9.06 32.07
C LYS A 137 -3.07 -10.36 32.77
N ALA A 138 -3.15 -10.36 34.09
CA ALA A 138 -3.02 -11.58 34.88
C ALA A 138 -4.08 -12.59 34.41
N HIS A 139 -3.65 -13.82 34.16
CA HIS A 139 -4.52 -14.94 33.83
C HIS A 139 -3.96 -16.22 34.45
N PHE A 140 -4.84 -17.16 34.76
CA PHE A 140 -4.44 -18.48 35.23
C PHE A 140 -4.15 -19.38 34.03
N VAL A 141 -3.00 -20.06 34.07
CA VAL A 141 -2.66 -21.09 33.10
C VAL A 141 -2.97 -22.44 33.73
N LYS A 142 -3.96 -23.16 33.20
CA LYS A 142 -4.28 -24.52 33.67
C LYS A 142 -3.23 -25.48 33.15
N LYS A 143 -2.68 -26.31 34.04
CA LYS A 143 -1.79 -27.42 33.70
C LYS A 143 -2.57 -28.45 32.86
N LEU A 144 -2.23 -28.58 31.58
CA LEU A 144 -2.70 -29.69 30.72
C LEU A 144 -1.76 -30.89 30.83
N GLU A 145 -0.45 -30.63 30.87
CA GLU A 145 0.63 -31.62 30.99
C GLU A 145 1.67 -31.15 32.02
N GLU A 146 2.58 -32.04 32.39
CA GLU A 146 3.65 -31.70 33.33
C GLU A 146 4.71 -30.77 32.74
N PRO A 147 5.15 -29.73 33.45
CA PRO A 147 6.21 -28.85 32.94
C PRO A 147 7.51 -29.65 32.78
N ILE A 148 8.05 -29.65 31.56
CA ILE A 148 9.30 -30.31 31.23
C ILE A 148 10.46 -29.41 31.67
N ALA A 149 11.39 -29.95 32.45
CA ALA A 149 12.65 -29.28 32.76
C ALA A 149 13.58 -29.36 31.54
N LEU A 150 13.90 -28.21 30.95
CA LEU A 150 14.83 -28.11 29.81
C LEU A 150 16.19 -27.62 30.30
N ALA A 151 17.26 -28.21 29.76
CA ALA A 151 18.65 -27.80 29.95
C ALA A 151 19.31 -27.54 28.59
N PRO A 152 20.31 -26.63 28.52
CA PRO A 152 21.04 -26.39 27.28
C PRO A 152 21.78 -27.65 26.83
N ILE A 153 21.77 -27.93 25.53
CA ILE A 153 22.50 -29.04 24.92
C ILE A 153 24.00 -28.66 24.88
N PRO A 154 24.93 -29.58 25.16
CA PRO A 154 26.36 -29.35 24.96
C PRO A 154 26.69 -28.94 23.52
N TYR A 155 27.76 -28.16 23.35
CA TYR A 155 28.24 -27.79 22.03
C TYR A 155 28.74 -29.03 21.27
N GLU A 156 28.17 -29.26 20.08
CA GLU A 156 28.64 -30.27 19.14
C GLU A 156 28.97 -29.60 17.80
N PHE A 157 30.10 -29.98 17.20
CA PHE A 157 30.45 -29.53 15.87
C PHE A 157 29.73 -30.41 14.83
N VAL A 158 28.80 -29.82 14.08
CA VAL A 158 28.03 -30.49 13.03
C VAL A 158 28.44 -29.89 11.67
N ALA A 159 28.79 -30.75 10.71
CA ALA A 159 29.16 -30.37 9.34
C ALA A 159 27.94 -30.22 8.42
#